data_AF-A0A2P4TAY3-F1
#
_entry.id   AF-A0A2P4TAY3-F1
#
_cell.length_a   1.000
_cell.length_b   1.000
_cell.length_c   1.000
_cell.angle_alpha   90.00
_cell.angle_beta   90.00
_cell.angle_gamma   90.00
#
_symmetry.space_group_name_H-M   'P 1'
#
loop_
_entity.id
_entity.type
_entity.pdbx_description
1 polymer ?
#
loop_
_entity_poly.entity_id
_entity_poly.type
_entity_poly.pdbx_seq_one_letter_code
_entity_poly.pdbx_strand_id
1 'polypeptide(L)'
;MVAVSNGDLVETVYTHDMRKKTFHYMLAIPTAASNISLAIGPFEILVDPYMHEVTHFCLPQLLPLLKHTTSYLHEVFEFYEEILTCRYPYSCFKTVFIDEAYVEVAAYASMSIF
;
A
#
# COMPACT_ATOMS: atom_id res chain seq x y z
N MET A 1 1.63 -11.19 -11.07
CA MET A 1 0.93 -10.92 -9.80
C MET A 1 1.89 -10.26 -8.84
N VAL A 2 1.40 -9.26 -8.12
CA VAL A 2 2.09 -8.52 -7.06
C VAL A 2 1.37 -8.84 -5.76
N ALA A 3 2.12 -9.18 -4.71
CA ALA A 3 1.58 -9.31 -3.37
C ALA A 3 1.92 -8.03 -2.60
N VAL A 4 0.93 -7.47 -1.90
CA VAL A 4 1.05 -6.24 -1.12
C VAL A 4 0.64 -6.56 0.31
N SER A 5 1.51 -6.24 1.27
CA SER A 5 1.26 -6.44 2.69
C SER A 5 1.82 -5.27 3.51
N ASN A 6 1.69 -5.36 4.83
CA ASN A 6 2.09 -4.34 5.79
C ASN A 6 3.63 -4.26 5.91
N GLY A 7 4.13 -3.09 6.30
CA GLY A 7 5.57 -2.87 6.50
C GLY A 7 6.36 -2.73 5.21
N ASP A 8 7.67 -2.90 5.29
CA ASP A 8 8.59 -2.66 4.19
C ASP A 8 8.76 -3.90 3.31
N LEU A 9 8.79 -3.70 1.99
CA LEU A 9 9.22 -4.74 1.06
C LEU A 9 10.75 -4.83 1.09
N VAL A 10 11.27 -5.83 1.81
CA VAL A 10 12.72 -6.03 1.99
C VAL A 10 13.33 -6.64 0.74
N GLU A 11 12.69 -7.68 0.21
CA GLU A 11 13.16 -8.35 -1.01
C GLU A 11 12.03 -9.05 -1.77
N THR A 12 12.26 -9.23 -3.07
CA THR A 12 11.41 -10.08 -3.93
C THR A 12 12.30 -11.08 -4.63
N VAL A 13 12.10 -12.36 -4.34
CA VAL A 13 12.92 -13.46 -4.85
C VAL A 13 12.08 -14.30 -5.79
N TYR A 14 12.67 -14.75 -6.91
CA TYR A 14 12.03 -15.72 -7.78
C TYR A 14 12.39 -17.13 -7.35
N THR A 15 11.46 -18.07 -7.47
CA THR A 15 11.79 -19.48 -7.35
C THR A 15 12.78 -19.89 -8.43
N HIS A 16 13.59 -20.92 -8.19
CA HIS A 16 14.59 -21.40 -9.16
C HIS A 16 14.02 -21.72 -10.55
N ASP A 17 12.75 -22.10 -10.62
CA ASP A 17 12.02 -22.41 -11.85
C ASP A 17 11.37 -21.17 -12.50
N MET A 18 11.53 -19.98 -11.93
CA MET A 18 10.94 -18.68 -12.34
C MET A 18 9.40 -18.66 -12.39
N ARG A 19 8.73 -19.67 -11.86
CA ARG A 19 7.26 -19.78 -11.92
C ARG A 19 6.55 -19.04 -10.79
N LYS A 20 7.23 -18.81 -9.66
CA LYS A 20 6.68 -18.13 -8.49
C LYS A 20 7.61 -17.02 -8.03
N LYS A 21 7.01 -16.05 -7.33
CA LYS A 21 7.72 -14.98 -6.64
C LYS A 21 7.43 -15.08 -5.15
N THR A 22 8.43 -14.86 -4.33
CA THR A 22 8.34 -14.76 -2.89
C THR A 22 8.61 -13.30 -2.53
N PHE A 23 7.68 -12.67 -1.82
CA PHE A 23 7.80 -11.29 -1.35
C PHE A 23 8.08 -11.33 0.15
N HIS A 24 9.18 -10.72 0.58
CA HIS A 24 9.53 -10.62 1.99
C HIS A 24 9.15 -9.24 2.50
N TYR A 25 8.03 -9.18 3.21
CA TYR A 25 7.59 -7.99 3.92
C TYR A 25 8.00 -8.06 5.39
N MET A 26 8.50 -6.95 5.93
CA MET A 26 8.89 -6.82 7.33
C MET A 26 8.24 -5.59 7.94
N LEU A 27 7.46 -5.78 9.01
CA LEU A 27 6.91 -4.69 9.80
C LEU A 27 7.67 -4.60 11.13
N ALA A 28 8.55 -3.61 11.26
CA ALA A 28 9.36 -3.40 12.46
C ALA A 28 8.57 -2.81 13.63
N ILE A 29 7.44 -2.16 13.34
CA ILE A 29 6.63 -1.44 14.34
C ILE A 29 5.66 -2.42 15.03
N PRO A 30 5.65 -2.47 16.38
CA PRO A 30 4.79 -3.38 17.10
C PRO A 30 3.31 -3.05 16.84
N THR A 31 2.57 -4.03 16.32
CA THR A 31 1.16 -3.88 15.95
C THR A 31 0.37 -5.12 16.33
N ALA A 32 -0.94 -4.97 16.55
CA ALA A 32 -1.82 -6.09 16.84
C ALA A 32 -2.02 -6.97 15.59
N ALA A 33 -2.23 -8.26 15.78
CA ALA A 33 -2.44 -9.21 14.69
C ALA A 33 -3.65 -8.88 13.80
N SER A 34 -4.65 -8.17 14.33
CA SER A 34 -5.82 -7.69 13.57
C SER A 34 -5.47 -6.68 12.47
N ASN A 35 -4.28 -6.11 12.51
CA ASN A 35 -3.81 -5.12 11.54
C ASN A 35 -3.00 -5.74 10.40
N ILE A 36 -2.90 -7.07 10.34
CA ILE A 36 -2.21 -7.80 9.27
C ILE A 36 -3.17 -7.98 8.09
N SER A 37 -2.71 -7.64 6.90
CA SER A 37 -3.46 -7.80 5.65
C SER A 37 -2.56 -8.17 4.48
N LEU A 38 -3.17 -8.81 3.48
CA LEU A 38 -2.49 -9.29 2.30
C LEU A 38 -3.41 -9.17 1.09
N ALA A 39 -3.00 -8.42 0.08
CA ALA A 39 -3.69 -8.31 -1.20
C ALA A 39 -2.80 -8.87 -2.30
N ILE A 40 -3.33 -9.75 -3.15
CA ILE A 40 -2.59 -10.36 -4.26
C ILE A 40 -3.39 -10.18 -5.55
N GLY A 41 -2.77 -9.57 -6.55
CA GLY A 41 -3.46 -9.27 -7.79
C GLY A 41 -2.52 -8.90 -8.93
N PRO A 42 -3.06 -8.71 -10.14
CA PRO A 42 -2.32 -8.16 -11.29
C PRO A 42 -2.18 -6.63 -11.15
N PHE A 43 -1.67 -6.14 -10.02
CA PHE A 43 -1.69 -4.71 -9.74
C PHE A 43 -0.76 -3.89 -10.63
N GLU A 44 -1.26 -2.77 -11.13
CA GLU A 44 -0.47 -1.64 -11.61
C GLU A 44 -0.12 -0.74 -10.43
N ILE A 45 1.13 -0.23 -10.43
CA ILE A 45 1.70 0.52 -9.32
C ILE A 45 1.81 1.99 -9.73
N LEU A 46 1.28 2.87 -8.89
CA LEU A 46 1.43 4.32 -8.99
C LEU A 46 2.09 4.82 -7.70
N VAL A 47 3.31 5.36 -7.82
CA VAL A 47 3.96 6.07 -6.72
C VAL A 47 3.45 7.51 -6.74
N ASP A 48 3.09 8.05 -5.57
CA ASP A 48 2.62 9.43 -5.48
C ASP A 48 3.74 10.40 -5.94
N PRO A 49 3.40 11.41 -6.78
CA PRO A 49 4.40 12.32 -7.35
C PRO A 49 4.94 13.34 -6.34
N TYR A 50 4.21 13.64 -5.26
CA TYR A 50 4.58 14.62 -4.25
C TYR A 50 5.19 13.96 -3.01
N MET A 51 4.72 12.75 -2.65
CA MET A 51 5.20 12.00 -1.49
C MET A 51 5.59 10.57 -1.86
N HIS A 52 6.87 10.33 -2.18
CA HIS A 52 7.35 9.02 -2.67
C HIS A 52 7.17 7.84 -1.68
N GLU A 53 6.90 8.13 -0.41
CA GLU A 53 6.58 7.14 0.62
C GLU A 53 5.14 6.58 0.46
N VAL A 54 4.32 7.18 -0.39
CA VAL A 54 2.95 6.75 -0.70
C VAL A 54 2.94 5.97 -2.02
N THR A 55 2.41 4.74 -1.97
CA THR A 55 2.28 3.88 -3.14
C THR A 55 0.85 3.36 -3.29
N HIS A 56 0.32 3.45 -4.49
CA HIS A 56 -1.03 3.03 -4.83
C HIS A 56 -1.00 1.82 -5.77
N PHE A 57 -1.92 0.88 -5.54
CA PHE A 57 -2.06 -0.36 -6.29
C PHE A 57 -3.49 -0.46 -6.81
N CYS A 58 -3.67 -0.68 -8.11
CA CYS A 58 -4.99 -0.88 -8.70
C CYS A 58 -4.97 -2.02 -9.73
N LEU A 59 -6.14 -2.52 -10.10
CA LEU A 59 -6.26 -3.48 -11.20
C LEU A 59 -5.87 -2.84 -12.55
N PRO A 60 -5.45 -3.65 -13.54
CA PRO A 60 -4.99 -3.14 -14.83
C PRO A 60 -6.02 -2.24 -15.51
N GLN A 61 -5.53 -1.27 -16.29
CA GLN A 61 -6.36 -0.32 -17.06
C GLN A 61 -7.10 0.74 -16.23
N LEU A 62 -6.95 0.74 -14.91
CA LEU A 62 -7.58 1.73 -14.01
C LEU A 62 -6.61 2.84 -13.55
N LEU A 63 -5.34 2.79 -13.95
CA LEU A 63 -4.32 3.77 -13.55
C LEU A 63 -4.69 5.24 -13.81
N PRO A 64 -5.34 5.63 -14.93
CA PRO A 64 -5.76 7.01 -15.14
C PRO A 64 -6.78 7.48 -14.09
N LEU A 65 -7.71 6.59 -13.70
CA LEU A 65 -8.70 6.89 -12.66
C LEU A 65 -8.00 7.02 -11.30
N LEU A 66 -7.10 6.09 -11.00
CA LEU A 66 -6.34 6.08 -9.76
C LEU A 66 -5.62 7.42 -9.51
N LYS A 67 -4.93 7.95 -10.54
CA LYS A 67 -4.22 9.23 -10.47
C LYS A 67 -5.10 10.40 -10.03
N HIS A 68 -6.34 10.45 -10.52
CA HIS A 68 -7.28 11.50 -10.14
C HIS A 68 -7.87 11.27 -8.76
N THR A 69 -8.14 10.00 -8.40
CA THR A 69 -8.72 9.68 -7.08
C THR A 69 -7.76 9.90 -5.93
N THR A 70 -6.44 9.77 -6.14
CA THR A 70 -5.44 9.85 -5.07
C THR A 70 -4.69 11.17 -5.03
N SER A 71 -4.99 12.12 -5.93
CA SER A 71 -4.20 13.35 -6.11
C SER A 71 -4.08 14.20 -4.84
N TYR A 72 -5.09 14.17 -3.97
CA TYR A 72 -5.13 14.96 -2.74
C TYR A 72 -4.52 14.25 -1.53
N LEU A 73 -4.08 13.00 -1.66
CA LEU A 73 -3.68 12.22 -0.49
C LEU A 73 -2.46 12.82 0.21
N HIS A 74 -1.47 13.32 -0.53
CA HIS A 74 -0.32 14.02 0.03
C HIS A 74 -0.72 15.25 0.88
N GLU A 75 -1.72 16.03 0.46
CA GLU A 75 -2.23 17.17 1.23
C GLU A 75 -2.86 16.72 2.56
N VAL A 76 -3.54 15.56 2.57
CA VAL A 76 -4.10 14.98 3.80
C VAL A 76 -3.00 14.55 4.77
N PHE A 77 -1.90 14.00 4.25
CA PHE A 77 -0.72 13.68 5.07
C PHE A 77 -0.15 14.95 5.70
N GLU A 78 0.14 15.98 4.90
CA GLU A 78 0.68 17.25 5.40
C GLU A 78 -0.21 17.85 6.49
N PHE A 79 -1.53 17.86 6.27
CA PHE A 79 -2.51 18.36 7.24
C PHE A 79 -2.48 17.59 8.57
N TYR A 80 -2.42 16.25 8.52
CA TYR A 80 -2.36 15.45 9.74
C TYR A 80 -1.01 15.56 10.45
N GLU A 81 0.10 15.64 9.72
CA GLU A 81 1.42 15.83 10.33
C GLU A 81 1.53 17.20 11.03
N GLU A 82 0.93 18.25 10.44
CA GLU A 82 0.85 19.58 11.07
C GLU A 82 0.02 19.54 12.36
N ILE A 83 -1.19 18.96 12.32
CA ILE A 83 -2.09 18.90 13.48
C ILE A 83 -1.51 18.04 14.60
N LEU A 84 -0.97 16.87 14.27
CA LEU A 84 -0.45 15.92 15.24
C LEU A 84 0.96 16.28 15.70
N THR A 85 1.61 17.25 15.04
CA THR A 85 3.01 17.63 15.27
C THR A 85 3.96 16.42 15.23
N CYS A 86 3.62 15.45 14.39
CA CYS A 86 4.28 14.15 14.30
C CYS A 86 4.24 13.67 12.86
N ARG A 87 5.36 13.13 12.38
CA ARG A 87 5.40 12.49 11.06
C ARG A 87 4.62 11.20 11.06
N TYR A 88 4.18 10.79 9.87
CA TYR A 88 3.57 9.50 9.68
C TYR A 88 4.49 8.38 10.24
N PRO A 89 3.97 7.49 11.12
CA PRO A 89 4.84 6.66 11.95
C PRO A 89 5.44 5.46 11.21
N TYR A 90 5.03 5.17 9.98
CA TYR A 90 5.59 4.10 9.15
C TYR A 90 6.46 4.68 8.03
N SER A 91 7.37 3.87 7.50
CA SER A 91 8.26 4.18 6.36
C SER A 91 7.54 4.40 5.03
N CYS A 92 6.38 3.77 4.84
CA CYS A 92 5.57 3.92 3.65
C CYS A 92 4.08 3.72 3.96
N PHE A 93 3.22 4.26 3.09
CA PHE A 93 1.79 4.00 3.11
C PHE A 93 1.35 3.40 1.78
N LYS A 94 0.55 2.33 1.85
CA LYS A 94 0.04 1.63 0.67
C LYS A 94 -1.48 1.76 0.59
N THR A 95 -2.00 2.03 -0.59
CA THR A 95 -3.45 1.94 -0.86
C THR A 95 -3.66 0.89 -1.94
N VAL A 96 -4.62 -0.01 -1.75
CA VAL A 96 -4.92 -1.08 -2.70
C VAL A 96 -6.39 -0.99 -3.08
N PHE A 97 -6.68 -0.86 -4.37
CA PHE A 97 -8.02 -0.85 -4.92
C PHE A 97 -8.33 -2.22 -5.54
N ILE A 98 -9.37 -2.88 -5.03
CA ILE A 98 -9.84 -4.18 -5.49
C ILE A 98 -11.33 -4.09 -5.92
N ASP A 99 -11.75 -5.00 -6.79
CA ASP A 99 -13.13 -5.04 -7.28
C ASP A 99 -14.11 -5.64 -6.25
N GLU A 100 -13.62 -6.62 -5.46
CA GLU A 100 -14.40 -7.29 -4.43
C GLU A 100 -13.71 -7.14 -3.06
N ALA A 101 -14.19 -6.18 -2.26
CA ALA A 101 -13.83 -6.03 -0.86
C ALA A 101 -15.00 -6.46 0.05
N TYR A 102 -14.69 -7.10 1.18
CA TYR A 102 -15.73 -7.46 2.17
C TYR A 102 -16.35 -6.23 2.86
N VAL A 103 -15.58 -5.14 2.95
CA VAL A 103 -15.98 -3.84 3.51
C VAL A 103 -15.50 -2.75 2.55
N GLU A 104 -16.25 -1.66 2.43
CA GLU A 104 -15.91 -0.52 1.56
C GLU A 104 -14.52 0.08 1.84
N VAL A 105 -14.10 0.10 3.11
CA VAL A 105 -12.77 0.56 3.52
C VAL A 105 -12.27 -0.31 4.65
N ALA A 106 -11.10 -0.90 4.47
CA ALA A 106 -10.39 -1.64 5.51
C ALA A 106 -9.02 -1.00 5.76
N ALA A 107 -8.87 -0.35 6.93
CA ALA A 107 -7.63 0.28 7.37
C ALA A 107 -6.80 -0.69 8.21
N TYR A 108 -5.56 -0.92 7.78
CA TYR A 108 -4.59 -1.82 8.40
C TYR A 108 -3.28 -1.06 8.71
N ALA A 109 -2.30 -1.74 9.31
CA ALA A 109 -1.00 -1.12 9.59
C ALA A 109 -0.30 -0.78 8.27
N SER A 110 0.08 0.48 8.05
CA SER A 110 0.75 0.97 6.83
C SER A 110 0.03 0.70 5.50
N MET A 111 -1.24 0.27 5.52
CA MET A 111 -1.96 -0.15 4.33
C MET A 111 -3.47 0.07 4.47
N SER A 112 -4.13 0.53 3.41
CA SER A 112 -5.58 0.57 3.30
C SER A 112 -6.03 -0.18 2.06
N ILE A 113 -7.16 -0.88 2.16
CA ILE A 113 -7.80 -1.60 1.06
C ILE A 113 -9.17 -0.96 0.83
N PHE A 114 -9.40 -0.59 -0.43
CA PHE A 114 -10.65 -0.05 -0.98
C PHE A 114 -11.24 -1.06 -1.96
#